data_AF-A0A1I5LZ68-F1
#
_entry.id   AF-A0A1I5LZ68-F1
#
_cell.length_a   1.000
_cell.length_b   1.000
_cell.length_c   1.000
_cell.angle_alpha   90.00
_cell.angle_beta   90.00
_cell.angle_gamma   90.00
#
_symmetry.space_group_name_H-M   'P 1'
#
loop_
_entity.id
_entity.type
_entity.pdbx_description
1 polymer ?
#
loop_
_entity_poly.entity_id
_entity_poly.type
_entity_poly.pdbx_seq_one_letter_code
_entity_poly.pdbx_strand_id
1 'polypeptide(L)' 'MAKKSKMEYFRTEIEELIKKGVSIRSAWKIINSELPDYAKISYMGFYNYAKQFKKK' A
#
# COMPACT_ATOMS: atom_id res chain seq x y z
N MET A 1 -10.22 16.00 13.79
CA MET A 1 -9.65 15.62 12.47
C MET A 1 -9.82 14.13 12.28
N ALA A 2 -10.40 13.69 11.15
CA ALA A 2 -10.48 12.26 10.84
C ALA A 2 -9.08 11.66 10.77
N LYS A 3 -8.84 10.59 11.52
CA LYS A 3 -7.58 9.84 11.55
C LYS A 3 -7.40 9.19 10.17
N LYS A 4 -6.75 9.90 9.23
CA LYS A 4 -6.43 9.35 7.90
C LYS A 4 -5.74 8.01 8.11
N SER A 5 -6.23 6.97 7.46
CA SER A 5 -5.64 5.64 7.59
C SER A 5 -4.22 5.66 7.01
N LYS A 6 -3.27 4.89 7.57
CA LYS A 6 -1.90 4.80 7.02
C LYS A 6 -1.90 4.45 5.53
N MET A 7 -2.87 3.65 5.08
CA MET A 7 -3.05 3.31 3.67
C MET A 7 -3.48 4.50 2.80
N GLU A 8 -4.18 5.49 3.36
CA GLU A 8 -4.51 6.71 2.63
C GLU A 8 -3.30 7.62 2.44
N TYR A 9 -2.35 7.62 3.38
CA TYR A 9 -1.10 8.36 3.23
C TYR A 9 -0.29 7.86 2.02
N PHE A 10 -0.18 6.54 1.89
CA PHE A 10 0.53 5.90 0.77
C PHE A 10 -0.35 5.64 -0.45
N ARG A 11 -1.58 6.17 -0.52
CA ARG A 11 -2.54 5.83 -1.58
C ARG A 11 -1.97 6.05 -2.97
N THR A 12 -1.45 7.25 -3.24
CA THR A 12 -0.92 7.64 -4.54
C THR A 12 0.24 6.74 -4.95
N GLU A 13 1.12 6.44 -4.00
CA GLU A 13 2.31 5.64 -4.26
C GLU A 13 1.98 4.17 -4.51
N ILE A 14 1.07 3.61 -3.72
CA ILE A 14 0.52 2.27 -3.95
C ILE A 14 -0.11 2.21 -5.34
N GLU A 15 -0.95 3.19 -5.70
CA GLU A 15 -1.60 3.24 -7.01
C GLU A 15 -0.58 3.31 -8.16
N GLU A 16 0.45 4.14 -8.06
CA GLU A 16 1.51 4.25 -9.05
C GLU A 16 2.31 2.95 -9.20
N LEU A 17 2.69 2.31 -8.10
CA LEU A 17 3.41 1.03 -8.11
C LEU A 17 2.59 -0.03 -8.84
N ILE A 18 1.30 -0.15 -8.51
CA ILE A 18 0.42 -1.11 -9.17
C ILE A 18 0.25 -0.77 -10.67
N LYS A 19 0.07 0.51 -11.04
CA LYS A 19 -0.02 0.94 -12.45
C LYS A 19 1.26 0.68 -13.24
N LYS A 20 2.43 0.80 -12.61
CA LYS A 20 3.74 0.49 -13.21
C LYS A 20 3.97 -1.02 -13.39
N GLY A 21 3.02 -1.87 -13.00
CA GLY A 21 3.10 -3.33 -13.12
C GLY A 21 3.81 -4.02 -11.96
N VAL A 22 4.11 -3.28 -10.88
CA VAL A 22 4.72 -3.87 -9.68
C VAL A 22 3.71 -4.81 -9.02
N SER A 23 4.15 -6.02 -8.69
CA SER A 23 3.29 -6.98 -7.98
C SER A 23 2.89 -6.43 -6.60
N ILE A 24 1.65 -6.72 -6.17
CA ILE A 24 1.13 -6.27 -4.87
C ILE A 24 2.07 -6.63 -3.71
N ARG A 25 2.71 -7.80 -3.77
CA ARG A 25 3.71 -8.22 -2.76
C ARG A 25 4.97 -7.36 -2.76
N SER A 26 5.45 -6.95 -3.93
CA SER A 26 6.64 -6.11 -4.04
C SER A 26 6.31 -4.68 -3.61
N ALA A 27 5.16 -4.14 -4.04
CA ALA A 27 4.66 -2.85 -3.59
C ALA A 27 4.51 -2.80 -2.05
N TRP A 28 3.96 -3.86 -1.45
CA TRP A 28 3.87 -3.98 0.00
C TRP A 28 5.23 -3.91 0.70
N LYS A 29 6.26 -4.59 0.16
CA LYS A 29 7.62 -4.55 0.73
C LYS A 29 8.24 -3.17 0.62
N ILE A 30 8.05 -2.48 -0.50
CA ILE A 30 8.56 -1.12 -0.73
C ILE A 30 7.96 -0.17 0.33
N ILE A 31 6.63 -0.11 0.42
CA ILE A 31 5.94 0.75 1.39
C ILE A 31 6.30 0.40 2.84
N ASN A 32 6.42 -0.89 3.17
CA ASN A 32 6.83 -1.30 4.52
C ASN A 32 8.30 -1.02 4.84
N SER A 33 9.17 -0.83 3.83
CA SER A 33 10.57 -0.47 4.07
C SER A 33 10.73 0.99 4.52
N GLU A 34 9.77 1.85 4.17
CA GLU A 34 9.71 3.26 4.58
C GLU A 34 9.02 3.46 5.93
N LEU A 35 8.37 2.41 6.44
CA LEU A 35 7.64 2.43 7.70
C LEU A 35 8.50 1.86 8.84
N PRO A 36 8.50 2.49 10.02
CA PRO A 36 9.09 1.89 11.21
C PRO A 36 8.34 0.62 11.62
N ASP A 37 9.00 -0.29 12.34
CA ASP A 37 8.48 -1.65 12.64
C ASP A 37 7.07 -1.65 13.27
N TYR A 38 6.81 -0.74 14.22
CA TYR A 38 5.51 -0.57 14.87
C TYR A 38 4.41 -0.03 13.93
N ALA A 39 4.80 0.54 12.80
CA ALA A 39 3.90 1.15 11.83
C ALA A 39 3.61 0.28 10.62
N LYS A 40 4.34 -0.83 10.44
CA LYS A 40 4.21 -1.76 9.30
C LYS A 40 2.77 -2.18 9.06
N ILE A 41 2.42 -2.27 7.79
CA ILE A 41 1.10 -2.66 7.33
C ILE A 41 1.09 -4.18 7.16
N SER A 42 0.03 -4.84 7.61
CA SER A 42 -0.15 -6.27 7.36
C SER A 42 -0.33 -6.54 5.87
N TYR A 43 0.26 -7.62 5.36
CA TYR A 43 0.14 -7.97 3.95
C TYR A 43 -1.32 -8.12 3.51
N MET A 44 -2.17 -8.72 4.35
CA MET A 44 -3.58 -8.94 4.04
C MET A 44 -4.37 -7.62 3.95
N GLY A 45 -4.11 -6.67 4.84
CA GLY A 45 -4.71 -5.33 4.79
C GLY A 45 -4.27 -4.58 3.53
N PHE A 46 -2.98 -4.60 3.24
CA PHE A 46 -2.42 -4.00 2.03
C PHE A 46 -2.99 -4.65 0.77
N TYR A 47 -3.09 -5.99 0.72
CA TYR A 47 -3.59 -6.72 -0.44
C TYR A 47 -5.04 -6.36 -0.78
N ASN A 48 -5.92 -6.33 0.23
CA ASN A 48 -7.32 -5.95 0.04
C ASN A 48 -7.46 -4.50 -0.45
N TYR A 49 -6.58 -3.61 0.02
CA TYR A 49 -6.51 -2.24 -0.45
C TYR A 49 -5.98 -2.16 -1.91
N ALA A 50 -4.81 -2.72 -2.16
CA ALA A 50 -4.09 -2.65 -3.43
C ALA A 50 -4.84 -3.34 -4.59
N LYS A 51 -5.59 -4.41 -4.30
CA LYS A 51 -6.40 -5.13 -5.30
C LYS A 51 -7.44 -4.24 -5.99
N GLN A 52 -7.88 -3.16 -5.34
CA GLN A 52 -8.83 -2.21 -5.92
C GLN A 52 -8.24 -1.45 -7.12
N PHE A 53 -6.92 -1.23 -7.13
CA PHE A 53 -6.23 -0.50 -8.21
C PHE A 53 -5.84 -1.39 -9.40
N LYS A 54 -5.88 -2.72 -9.23
CA LYS A 54 -5.57 -3.68 -10.31
C LYS A 54 -6.71 -3.89 -11.30
N LYS A 55 -7.91 -3.36 -11.01
CA LYS A 55 -9.15 -3.63 -11.76
C LYS A 55 -9.52 -2.55 -12.79
N LYS A 56 -8.63 -1.61 -13.11
CA LYS A 56 -8.87 -0.59 -14.13
C LYS A 56 -7.98 -0.79 -15.34
#